data_AF-A0A454W746-F1
#
_entry.id   AF-A0A454W746-F1
#
_cell.length_a   1.000
_cell.length_b   1.000
_cell.length_c   1.000
_cell.angle_alpha   90.00
_cell.angle_beta   90.00
_cell.angle_gamma   90.00
#
_symmetry.space_group_name_H-M   'P 1'
#
loop_
_entity.id
_entity.type
_entity.pdbx_description
1 polymer ?
#
loop_
_entity_poly.entity_id
_entity_poly.type
_entity_poly.pdbx_seq_one_letter_code
_entity_poly.pdbx_strand_id
1 'polypeptide(L)'
;MARWPGGTPERLQEAAIELFTERGYERTTVAEIATRAGLTERTFYNHFSDKREVLFPGQDSFIAEVRDALCRAPREQSPLDAIRAVFTADSDWLDQRRSAAQRRRHILDAHPDLREREGAKLAALAAAIAGALRARGVPDPAATLTAAVSVTAYHCAAARWLADPHHGTFGQHLHASFDDLHRTARTW
;
A
#
# COMPACT_ATOMS: atom_id res chain seq x y z
N MET A 1 -4.65 5.29 15.37
CA MET A 1 -5.21 3.95 15.08
C MET A 1 -4.21 3.23 14.20
N ALA A 2 -4.14 1.90 14.25
CA ALA A 2 -3.19 1.15 13.43
C ALA A 2 -3.57 1.24 11.94
N ARG A 3 -2.62 1.70 11.11
CA ARG A 3 -2.71 1.77 9.64
C ARG A 3 -3.08 0.43 9.03
N TRP A 4 -2.40 -0.58 9.54
CA TRP A 4 -2.62 -1.98 9.22
C TRP A 4 -3.63 -2.51 10.21
N PRO A 5 -4.65 -3.25 9.74
CA PRO A 5 -5.51 -3.89 10.70
C PRO A 5 -4.66 -4.82 11.59
N GLY A 6 -5.18 -5.10 12.77
CA GLY A 6 -4.67 -6.16 13.63
C GLY A 6 -5.81 -7.13 13.86
N GLY A 7 -5.48 -8.42 13.99
CA GLY A 7 -6.48 -9.44 14.27
C GLY A 7 -7.18 -10.00 13.03
N THR A 8 -8.48 -9.73 12.89
CA THR A 8 -9.34 -10.47 11.96
C THR A 8 -8.98 -10.28 10.47
N PRO A 9 -8.79 -9.05 9.96
CA PRO A 9 -8.44 -8.86 8.55
C PRO A 9 -7.08 -9.49 8.16
N GLU A 10 -6.11 -9.50 9.06
CA GLU A 10 -4.77 -10.07 8.83
C GLU A 10 -4.87 -11.58 8.70
N ARG A 11 -5.63 -12.22 9.61
CA ARG A 11 -5.88 -13.66 9.57
C ARG A 11 -6.57 -14.07 8.29
N LEU A 12 -7.54 -13.27 7.82
CA LEU A 12 -8.21 -13.51 6.55
C LEU A 12 -7.26 -13.34 5.36
N GLN A 13 -6.41 -12.32 5.37
CA GLN A 13 -5.40 -12.12 4.31
C GLN A 13 -4.38 -13.26 4.28
N GLU A 14 -3.86 -13.68 5.43
CA GLU A 14 -2.89 -14.76 5.52
C GLU A 14 -3.49 -16.07 5.00
N ALA A 15 -4.70 -16.43 5.46
CA ALA A 15 -5.45 -17.58 4.96
C ALA A 15 -5.70 -17.51 3.44
N ALA A 16 -6.02 -16.33 2.91
CA ALA A 16 -6.21 -16.13 1.48
C ALA A 16 -4.91 -16.33 0.70
N ILE A 17 -3.80 -15.72 1.12
CA ILE A 17 -2.49 -15.87 0.46
C ILE A 17 -2.04 -17.33 0.45
N GLU A 18 -2.23 -18.05 1.56
CA GLU A 18 -1.94 -19.49 1.66
C GLU A 18 -2.78 -20.29 0.67
N LEU A 19 -4.10 -20.14 0.69
CA LEU A 19 -5.00 -20.88 -0.22
C LEU A 19 -4.74 -20.53 -1.69
N PHE A 20 -4.49 -19.27 -2.01
CA PHE A 20 -4.15 -18.85 -3.36
C PHE A 20 -2.81 -19.46 -3.82
N THR A 21 -1.85 -19.64 -2.93
CA THR A 21 -0.58 -20.31 -3.23
C THR A 21 -0.75 -21.82 -3.38
N GLU A 22 -1.52 -22.47 -2.49
CA GLU A 22 -1.77 -23.92 -2.50
C GLU A 22 -2.62 -24.37 -3.70
N ARG A 23 -3.67 -23.61 -4.00
CA ARG A 23 -4.77 -24.04 -4.87
C ARG A 23 -5.00 -23.08 -6.04
N GLY A 24 -4.33 -21.95 -6.10
CA GLY A 24 -4.57 -20.93 -7.12
C GLY A 24 -5.74 -20.00 -6.74
N TYR A 25 -5.60 -18.74 -7.15
CA TYR A 25 -6.54 -17.66 -6.85
C TYR A 25 -7.96 -17.95 -7.38
N GLU A 26 -8.10 -18.40 -8.63
CA GLU A 26 -9.41 -18.62 -9.26
C GLU A 26 -10.24 -19.71 -8.55
N ARG A 27 -9.58 -20.80 -8.14
CA ARG A 27 -10.26 -21.96 -7.53
C ARG A 27 -10.63 -21.76 -6.07
N THR A 28 -10.12 -20.71 -5.42
CA THR A 28 -10.36 -20.45 -4.00
C THR A 28 -11.60 -19.58 -3.81
N THR A 29 -12.45 -19.97 -2.86
CA THR A 29 -13.70 -19.27 -2.49
C THR A 29 -13.57 -18.47 -1.19
N VAL A 30 -14.45 -17.49 -1.00
CA VAL A 30 -14.51 -16.71 0.25
C VAL A 30 -14.82 -17.59 1.47
N ALA A 31 -15.73 -18.55 1.31
CA ALA A 31 -16.07 -19.50 2.37
C ALA A 31 -14.87 -20.34 2.82
N GLU A 32 -14.02 -20.80 1.89
CA GLU A 32 -12.79 -21.52 2.23
C GLU A 32 -11.79 -20.63 2.97
N ILE A 33 -11.63 -19.38 2.53
CA ILE A 33 -10.75 -18.39 3.19
C ILE A 33 -11.21 -18.16 4.63
N ALA A 34 -12.51 -17.88 4.82
CA ALA A 34 -13.08 -17.66 6.14
C ALA A 34 -12.89 -18.89 7.03
N THR A 35 -13.18 -20.08 6.52
CA THR A 35 -13.01 -21.35 7.24
C THR A 35 -11.55 -21.56 7.65
N ARG A 36 -10.60 -21.34 6.72
CA ARG A 36 -9.16 -21.45 7.00
C ARG A 36 -8.70 -20.47 8.07
N ALA A 37 -9.25 -19.26 8.08
CA ALA A 37 -8.99 -18.27 9.10
C ALA A 37 -9.71 -18.57 10.44
N GLY A 38 -10.54 -19.61 10.54
CA GLY A 38 -11.35 -19.92 11.72
C GLY A 38 -12.50 -18.94 11.95
N LEU A 39 -13.10 -18.43 10.87
CA LEU A 39 -14.11 -17.38 10.85
C LEU A 39 -15.29 -17.77 9.95
N THR A 40 -16.33 -16.96 9.95
CA THR A 40 -17.50 -17.16 9.08
C THR A 40 -17.39 -16.30 7.81
N GLU A 41 -18.09 -16.71 6.75
CA GLU A 41 -18.21 -15.90 5.53
C GLU A 41 -18.85 -14.53 5.80
N ARG A 42 -19.81 -14.45 6.73
CA ARG A 42 -20.35 -13.17 7.22
C ARG A 42 -19.26 -12.28 7.80
N THR A 43 -18.32 -12.84 8.57
CA THR A 43 -17.18 -12.10 9.11
C THR A 43 -16.25 -11.61 8.02
N PHE A 44 -16.01 -12.40 6.97
CA PHE A 44 -15.25 -11.94 5.81
C PHE A 44 -15.89 -10.70 5.18
N TYR A 45 -17.19 -10.78 4.87
CA TYR A 45 -17.91 -9.69 4.20
C TYR A 45 -18.08 -8.43 5.05
N ASN A 46 -17.95 -8.52 6.39
CA ASN A 46 -17.86 -7.34 7.24
C ASN A 46 -16.56 -6.55 7.04
N HIS A 47 -15.50 -7.18 6.51
CA HIS A 47 -14.19 -6.56 6.31
C HIS A 47 -13.85 -6.31 4.84
N PHE A 48 -14.32 -7.17 3.94
CA PHE A 48 -13.94 -7.13 2.53
C PHE A 48 -15.17 -7.31 1.65
N SER A 49 -15.35 -6.43 0.66
CA SER A 49 -16.51 -6.49 -0.23
C SER A 49 -16.47 -7.70 -1.18
N ASP A 50 -15.26 -8.17 -1.53
CA ASP A 50 -15.07 -9.32 -2.39
C ASP A 50 -13.73 -10.03 -2.14
N LYS A 51 -13.49 -11.14 -2.85
CA LYS A 51 -12.27 -11.96 -2.75
C LYS A 51 -10.99 -11.19 -3.07
N ARG A 52 -11.03 -10.19 -3.96
CA ARG A 52 -9.85 -9.40 -4.36
C ARG A 52 -9.44 -8.47 -3.24
N GLU A 53 -10.41 -7.89 -2.54
CA GLU A 53 -10.17 -6.93 -1.45
C GLU A 53 -9.36 -7.50 -0.29
N VAL A 54 -9.40 -8.82 -0.08
CA VAL A 54 -8.59 -9.49 0.96
C VAL A 54 -7.08 -9.30 0.71
N LEU A 55 -6.67 -9.03 -0.53
CA LEU A 55 -5.27 -8.73 -0.87
C LEU A 55 -4.90 -7.27 -0.61
N PHE A 56 -5.81 -6.41 -0.18
CA PHE A 56 -5.53 -4.99 0.04
C PHE A 56 -6.05 -4.49 1.39
N PRO A 57 -5.77 -5.19 2.51
CA PRO A 57 -6.27 -4.79 3.81
C PRO A 57 -5.70 -3.44 4.23
N GLY A 58 -6.50 -2.68 4.98
CA GLY A 58 -6.08 -1.40 5.55
C GLY A 58 -5.91 -0.27 4.54
N GLN A 59 -6.28 -0.44 3.26
CA GLN A 59 -6.11 0.62 2.27
C GLN A 59 -6.87 1.90 2.66
N ASP A 60 -8.12 1.80 3.08
CA ASP A 60 -8.93 2.95 3.47
C ASP A 60 -8.35 3.64 4.71
N SER A 61 -7.91 2.86 5.69
CA SER A 61 -7.20 3.36 6.88
C SER A 61 -5.92 4.09 6.50
N PHE A 62 -5.14 3.55 5.56
CA PHE A 62 -3.91 4.18 5.08
C PHE A 62 -4.19 5.49 4.35
N ILE A 63 -5.20 5.54 3.48
CA ILE A 63 -5.61 6.77 2.80
C ILE A 63 -6.04 7.83 3.82
N ALA A 64 -6.83 7.44 4.83
CA ALA A 64 -7.26 8.34 5.89
C ALA A 64 -6.07 8.88 6.69
N GLU A 65 -5.12 8.01 7.06
CA GLU A 65 -3.93 8.41 7.79
C GLU A 65 -3.02 9.35 7.00
N VAL A 66 -2.81 9.07 5.71
CA VAL A 66 -2.03 9.95 4.82
C VAL A 66 -2.66 11.33 4.77
N ARG A 67 -3.97 11.41 4.59
CA ARG A 67 -4.70 12.67 4.64
C ARG A 67 -4.52 13.36 5.99
N ASP A 68 -4.74 12.66 7.09
CA ASP A 68 -4.72 13.22 8.43
C ASP A 68 -3.30 13.66 8.86
N ALA A 69 -2.27 12.94 8.43
CA ALA A 69 -0.88 13.31 8.66
C ALA A 69 -0.48 14.53 7.82
N LEU A 70 -0.90 14.60 6.55
CA LEU A 70 -0.70 15.80 5.73
C LEU A 70 -1.47 17.01 6.28
N CYS A 71 -2.66 16.82 6.85
CA CYS A 71 -3.37 17.92 7.52
C CYS A 71 -2.64 18.42 8.78
N ARG A 72 -1.98 17.53 9.54
CA ARG A 72 -1.29 17.85 10.79
C ARG A 72 0.15 18.32 10.62
N ALA A 73 0.80 18.03 9.49
CA ALA A 73 2.20 18.40 9.27
C ALA A 73 2.38 19.94 9.32
N PRO A 74 3.46 20.47 9.92
CA PRO A 74 3.73 21.92 9.97
C PRO A 74 3.68 22.58 8.59
N ARG A 75 3.30 23.86 8.51
CA ARG A 75 3.18 24.56 7.22
C ARG A 75 4.54 24.77 6.54
N GLU A 76 5.58 24.85 7.35
CA GLU A 76 6.97 25.05 6.96
C GLU A 76 7.59 23.75 6.41
N GLN A 77 6.98 22.59 6.70
CA GLN A 77 7.44 21.31 6.17
C GLN A 77 7.06 21.18 4.70
N SER A 78 8.06 20.84 3.88
CA SER A 78 7.85 20.53 2.46
C SER A 78 6.78 19.45 2.28
N PRO A 79 5.84 19.61 1.33
CA PRO A 79 4.88 18.57 0.95
C PRO A 79 5.48 17.18 0.77
N LEU A 80 6.64 17.10 0.09
CA LEU A 80 7.31 15.85 -0.21
C LEU A 80 7.90 15.20 1.05
N ASP A 81 8.44 16.00 1.98
CA ASP A 81 8.92 15.49 3.27
C ASP A 81 7.79 14.96 4.15
N ALA A 82 6.64 15.65 4.15
CA ALA A 82 5.47 15.21 4.89
C ALA A 82 4.95 13.87 4.34
N ILE A 83 4.88 13.71 3.00
CA ILE A 83 4.49 12.43 2.37
C ILE A 83 5.50 11.33 2.70
N ARG A 84 6.80 11.62 2.56
CA ARG A 84 7.88 10.67 2.85
C ARG A 84 7.78 10.15 4.28
N ALA A 85 7.58 11.04 5.25
CA ALA A 85 7.44 10.67 6.66
C ALA A 85 6.29 9.67 6.89
N VAL A 86 5.13 9.89 6.25
CA VAL A 86 3.99 8.95 6.34
C VAL A 86 4.32 7.61 5.70
N PHE A 87 4.97 7.61 4.55
CA PHE A 87 5.31 6.36 3.87
C PHE A 87 6.36 5.55 4.63
N THR A 88 7.27 6.19 5.36
CA THR A 88 8.27 5.53 6.22
C THR A 88 7.74 5.05 7.57
N ALA A 89 6.58 5.55 8.03
CA ALA A 89 6.10 5.31 9.39
C ALA A 89 5.93 3.82 9.75
N ASP A 90 5.73 2.96 8.76
CA ASP A 90 5.46 1.52 8.96
C ASP A 90 6.51 0.61 8.31
N SER A 91 7.70 1.14 8.02
CA SER A 91 8.78 0.34 7.41
C SER A 91 9.04 -0.95 8.20
N ASP A 92 9.14 -0.87 9.52
CA ASP A 92 9.39 -2.04 10.38
C ASP A 92 8.27 -3.10 10.29
N TRP A 93 7.01 -2.68 10.23
CA TRP A 93 5.87 -3.60 10.09
C TRP A 93 5.90 -4.31 8.73
N LEU A 94 6.21 -3.57 7.66
CA LEU A 94 6.36 -4.13 6.32
C LEU A 94 7.54 -5.11 6.24
N ASP A 95 8.67 -4.74 6.85
CA ASP A 95 9.87 -5.57 6.91
C ASP A 95 9.63 -6.91 7.62
N GLN A 96 8.91 -6.91 8.75
CA GLN A 96 8.52 -8.13 9.45
C GLN A 96 7.61 -9.05 8.61
N ARG A 97 6.89 -8.49 7.63
CA ARG A 97 5.92 -9.23 6.79
C ARG A 97 6.38 -9.38 5.34
N ARG A 98 7.69 -9.22 5.07
CA ARG A 98 8.25 -9.29 3.71
C ARG A 98 7.87 -10.56 2.95
N SER A 99 7.94 -11.73 3.60
CA SER A 99 7.60 -13.00 2.97
C SER A 99 6.13 -13.08 2.53
N ALA A 100 5.21 -12.58 3.36
CA ALA A 100 3.79 -12.47 3.01
C ALA A 100 3.58 -11.47 1.87
N ALA A 101 4.27 -10.32 1.90
CA ALA A 101 4.21 -9.31 0.85
C ALA A 101 4.77 -9.83 -0.50
N GLN A 102 5.82 -10.66 -0.49
CA GLN A 102 6.36 -11.33 -1.67
C GLN A 102 5.37 -12.33 -2.27
N ARG A 103 4.76 -13.20 -1.45
CA ARG A 103 3.71 -14.12 -1.91
C ARG A 103 2.52 -13.37 -2.50
N ARG A 104 2.05 -12.32 -1.82
CA ARG A 104 0.99 -11.43 -2.32
C ARG A 104 1.36 -10.80 -3.67
N ARG A 105 2.59 -10.29 -3.82
CA ARG A 105 3.09 -9.70 -5.08
C ARG A 105 3.08 -10.72 -6.21
N HIS A 106 3.55 -11.93 -5.96
CA HIS A 106 3.52 -13.02 -6.95
C HIS A 106 2.08 -13.32 -7.43
N ILE A 107 1.11 -13.35 -6.50
CA ILE A 107 -0.31 -13.52 -6.84
C ILE A 107 -0.81 -12.36 -7.70
N LEU A 108 -0.51 -11.11 -7.33
CA LEU A 108 -0.90 -9.93 -8.13
C LEU A 108 -0.33 -9.99 -9.55
N ASP A 109 0.96 -10.25 -9.69
CA ASP A 109 1.65 -10.21 -10.98
C ASP A 109 1.13 -11.26 -11.97
N ALA A 110 0.66 -12.41 -11.45
CA ALA A 110 0.06 -13.47 -12.25
C ALA A 110 -1.36 -13.18 -12.76
N HIS A 111 -2.08 -12.18 -12.21
CA HIS A 111 -3.51 -11.95 -12.50
C HIS A 111 -3.79 -10.50 -12.91
N PRO A 112 -4.16 -10.24 -14.19
CA PRO A 112 -4.38 -8.88 -14.70
C PRO A 112 -5.47 -8.08 -13.97
N ASP A 113 -6.56 -8.73 -13.56
CA ASP A 113 -7.66 -8.10 -12.82
C ASP A 113 -7.22 -7.60 -11.43
N LEU A 114 -6.32 -8.34 -10.77
CA LEU A 114 -5.73 -7.92 -9.51
C LEU A 114 -4.77 -6.73 -9.68
N ARG A 115 -4.00 -6.70 -10.77
CA ARG A 115 -3.15 -5.54 -11.11
C ARG A 115 -3.97 -4.30 -11.44
N GLU A 116 -5.06 -4.46 -12.18
CA GLU A 116 -6.01 -3.36 -12.44
C GLU A 116 -6.58 -2.82 -11.12
N ARG A 117 -6.97 -3.72 -10.21
CA ARG A 117 -7.45 -3.34 -8.89
C ARG A 117 -6.39 -2.59 -8.09
N GLU A 118 -5.14 -3.04 -8.08
CA GLU A 118 -4.04 -2.33 -7.42
C GLU A 118 -3.82 -0.94 -8.04
N GLY A 119 -3.87 -0.83 -9.37
CA GLY A 119 -3.75 0.45 -10.08
C GLY A 119 -4.83 1.45 -9.65
N ALA A 120 -6.09 1.02 -9.56
CA ALA A 120 -7.18 1.85 -9.05
C ALA A 120 -6.95 2.31 -7.61
N LYS A 121 -6.37 1.44 -6.77
CA LYS A 121 -6.05 1.74 -5.37
C LYS A 121 -4.92 2.76 -5.23
N LEU A 122 -3.87 2.65 -6.06
CA LEU A 122 -2.78 3.63 -6.13
C LEU A 122 -3.28 4.99 -6.64
N ALA A 123 -4.18 4.99 -7.64
CA ALA A 123 -4.80 6.21 -8.13
C ALA A 123 -5.65 6.92 -7.05
N ALA A 124 -6.42 6.16 -6.27
CA ALA A 124 -7.19 6.70 -5.15
C ALA A 124 -6.29 7.33 -4.07
N LEU A 125 -5.15 6.68 -3.75
CA LEU A 125 -4.16 7.25 -2.84
C LEU A 125 -3.56 8.55 -3.38
N ALA A 126 -3.19 8.60 -4.66
CA ALA A 126 -2.67 9.82 -5.27
C ALA A 126 -3.71 10.96 -5.24
N ALA A 127 -4.99 10.65 -5.52
CA ALA A 127 -6.07 11.63 -5.45
C ALA A 127 -6.26 12.18 -4.02
N ALA A 128 -6.18 11.32 -3.00
CA ALA A 128 -6.28 11.72 -1.60
C ALA A 128 -5.11 12.63 -1.18
N ILE A 129 -3.89 12.28 -1.57
CA ILE A 129 -2.69 13.12 -1.32
C ILE A 129 -2.86 14.48 -2.02
N ALA A 130 -3.24 14.50 -3.30
CA ALA A 130 -3.44 15.74 -4.04
C ALA A 130 -4.50 16.63 -3.38
N GLY A 131 -5.62 16.03 -2.92
CA GLY A 131 -6.65 16.74 -2.15
C GLY A 131 -6.12 17.37 -0.87
N ALA A 132 -5.33 16.62 -0.09
CA ALA A 132 -4.71 17.11 1.13
C ALA A 132 -3.68 18.24 0.87
N LEU A 133 -2.90 18.14 -0.21
CA LEU A 133 -1.96 19.19 -0.62
C LEU A 133 -2.67 20.47 -1.04
N ARG A 134 -3.78 20.38 -1.79
CA ARG A 134 -4.62 21.54 -2.11
C ARG A 134 -5.17 22.22 -0.87
N ALA A 135 -5.64 21.44 0.11
CA ALA A 135 -6.12 21.98 1.38
C ALA A 135 -5.01 22.71 2.17
N ARG A 136 -3.73 22.37 1.94
CA ARG A 136 -2.56 23.10 2.48
C ARG A 136 -2.18 24.34 1.67
N GLY A 137 -2.86 24.62 0.56
CA GLY A 137 -2.59 25.76 -0.32
C GLY A 137 -1.61 25.49 -1.45
N VAL A 138 -1.26 24.23 -1.72
CA VAL A 138 -0.44 23.88 -2.90
C VAL A 138 -1.33 23.93 -4.15
N PRO A 139 -1.05 24.81 -5.13
CA PRO A 139 -1.88 24.92 -6.34
C PRO A 139 -1.65 23.76 -7.31
N ASP A 140 -2.57 23.58 -8.24
CA ASP A 140 -2.34 22.73 -9.41
C ASP A 140 -1.47 23.45 -10.46
N PRO A 141 -0.67 22.71 -11.27
CA PRO A 141 -0.56 21.26 -11.31
C PRO A 141 0.36 20.65 -10.23
N ALA A 142 0.99 21.47 -9.38
CA ALA A 142 2.00 21.02 -8.42
C ALA A 142 1.43 19.97 -7.44
N ALA A 143 0.24 20.19 -6.87
CA ALA A 143 -0.40 19.22 -5.97
C ALA A 143 -0.62 17.85 -6.64
N THR A 144 -1.14 17.84 -7.87
CA THR A 144 -1.37 16.62 -8.65
C THR A 144 -0.06 15.90 -9.00
N LEU A 145 0.94 16.63 -9.49
CA LEU A 145 2.24 16.06 -9.86
C LEU A 145 2.97 15.49 -8.64
N THR A 146 3.06 16.25 -7.54
CA THR A 146 3.71 15.78 -6.30
C THR A 146 3.05 14.51 -5.79
N ALA A 147 1.72 14.44 -5.80
CA ALA A 147 1.00 13.25 -5.36
C ALA A 147 1.28 12.02 -6.25
N ALA A 148 1.11 12.16 -7.56
CA ALA A 148 1.28 11.06 -8.52
C ALA A 148 2.73 10.53 -8.52
N VAL A 149 3.69 11.44 -8.48
CA VAL A 149 5.11 11.10 -8.45
C VAL A 149 5.49 10.42 -7.13
N SER A 150 4.98 10.91 -6.00
CA SER A 150 5.28 10.29 -4.69
C SER A 150 4.72 8.87 -4.58
N VAL A 151 3.49 8.64 -5.07
CA VAL A 151 2.89 7.29 -5.10
C VAL A 151 3.67 6.36 -6.03
N THR A 152 4.12 6.87 -7.18
CA THR A 152 4.98 6.11 -8.10
C THR A 152 6.31 5.74 -7.42
N ALA A 153 6.97 6.70 -6.75
CA ALA A 153 8.21 6.46 -6.01
C ALA A 153 8.03 5.40 -4.91
N TYR A 154 6.92 5.46 -4.16
CA TYR A 154 6.55 4.45 -3.17
C TYR A 154 6.36 3.05 -3.79
N HIS A 155 5.66 2.97 -4.92
CA HIS A 155 5.44 1.70 -5.62
C HIS A 155 6.75 1.10 -6.16
N CYS A 156 7.62 1.92 -6.74
CA CYS A 156 8.96 1.50 -7.18
C CYS A 156 9.83 1.03 -6.01
N ALA A 157 9.79 1.74 -4.87
CA ALA A 157 10.48 1.34 -3.65
C ALA A 157 10.00 -0.04 -3.16
N ALA A 158 8.68 -0.27 -3.13
CA ALA A 158 8.11 -1.55 -2.74
C ALA A 158 8.55 -2.69 -3.68
N ALA A 159 8.56 -2.45 -4.99
CA ALA A 159 9.02 -3.45 -5.96
C ALA A 159 10.52 -3.80 -5.77
N ARG A 160 11.38 -2.77 -5.60
CA ARG A 160 12.82 -2.96 -5.34
C ARG A 160 13.06 -3.70 -4.02
N TRP A 161 12.35 -3.31 -2.97
CA TRP A 161 12.42 -3.97 -1.67
C TRP A 161 12.01 -5.45 -1.77
N LEU A 162 10.90 -5.77 -2.44
CA LEU A 162 10.48 -7.16 -2.58
C LEU A 162 11.47 -8.03 -3.38
N ALA A 163 12.16 -7.43 -4.35
CA ALA A 163 13.14 -8.10 -5.21
C ALA A 163 14.56 -8.15 -4.63
N ASP A 164 14.86 -7.38 -3.57
CA ASP A 164 16.21 -7.23 -3.04
C ASP A 164 16.66 -8.50 -2.27
N PRO A 165 17.71 -9.21 -2.72
CA PRO A 165 18.23 -10.41 -2.04
C PRO A 165 19.11 -10.06 -0.83
N HIS A 166 19.53 -8.80 -0.68
CA HIS A 166 20.43 -8.34 0.37
C HIS A 166 19.68 -7.84 1.62
N HIS A 167 18.36 -8.03 1.66
CA HIS A 167 17.51 -7.78 2.84
C HIS A 167 17.59 -6.34 3.36
N GLY A 168 17.79 -5.34 2.50
CA GLY A 168 17.63 -3.93 2.87
C GLY A 168 16.20 -3.64 3.34
N THR A 169 16.05 -2.70 4.27
CA THR A 169 14.74 -2.37 4.86
C THR A 169 13.85 -1.61 3.88
N PHE A 170 12.53 -1.69 4.05
CA PHE A 170 11.60 -0.95 3.20
C PHE A 170 11.89 0.56 3.24
N GLY A 171 12.23 1.08 4.42
CA GLY A 171 12.59 2.49 4.60
C GLY A 171 13.83 2.91 3.80
N GLN A 172 14.84 2.05 3.70
CA GLN A 172 16.04 2.31 2.88
C GLN A 172 15.69 2.40 1.39
N HIS A 173 14.91 1.44 0.88
CA HIS A 173 14.46 1.43 -0.53
C HIS A 173 13.57 2.62 -0.85
N LEU A 174 12.73 3.04 0.10
CA LEU A 174 11.89 4.22 -0.03
C LEU A 174 12.73 5.50 -0.10
N HIS A 175 13.69 5.67 0.82
CA HIS A 175 14.59 6.82 0.80
C HIS A 175 15.36 6.92 -0.52
N ALA A 176 15.96 5.81 -0.97
CA ALA A 176 16.67 5.75 -2.23
C ALA A 176 15.78 6.11 -3.44
N SER A 177 14.52 5.69 -3.43
CA SER A 177 13.58 6.00 -4.54
C SER A 177 13.20 7.48 -4.60
N PHE A 178 13.05 8.14 -3.44
CA PHE A 178 12.84 9.60 -3.39
C PHE A 178 14.11 10.38 -3.76
N ASP A 179 15.29 9.89 -3.39
CA ASP A 179 16.56 10.50 -3.79
C ASP A 179 16.82 10.39 -5.29
N ASP A 180 16.53 9.23 -5.88
CA ASP A 180 16.62 9.01 -7.32
C ASP A 180 15.68 9.96 -8.07
N LEU A 181 14.43 10.11 -7.60
CA LEU A 181 13.49 11.08 -8.14
C LEU A 181 14.04 12.51 -8.10
N HIS A 182 14.59 12.94 -6.96
CA HIS A 182 15.19 14.27 -6.83
C HIS A 182 16.39 14.47 -7.77
N ARG A 183 17.19 13.43 -7.97
CA ARG A 183 18.34 13.47 -8.90
C ARG A 183 17.87 13.62 -10.34
N THR A 184 16.89 12.82 -10.78
CA THR A 184 16.34 12.87 -12.14
C THR A 184 15.71 14.22 -12.45
N ALA A 185 14.99 14.82 -11.49
CA ALA A 185 14.36 16.13 -11.67
C ALA A 185 15.38 17.27 -11.83
N ARG A 186 16.63 17.12 -11.35
CA ARG A 186 17.70 18.12 -11.53
C ARG A 186 18.46 17.98 -12.85
N THR A 187 18.28 16.85 -13.54
CA THR A 187 18.94 16.56 -14.83
C THR A 187 18.06 16.87 -16.04
N TRP A 188 16.82 17.30 -15.84
CA TRP A 188 15.89 17.78 -16.87
C TRP A 188 15.89 19.31 -16.91
#